data_AF-A0A260BAY8-F1
#
_entry.id   AF-A0A260BAY8-F1
#
_cell.length_a   1.000
_cell.length_b   1.000
_cell.length_c   1.000
_cell.angle_alpha   90.00
_cell.angle_beta   90.00
_cell.angle_gamma   90.00
#
_symmetry.space_group_name_H-M   'P 1'
#
loop_
_entity.id
_entity.type
_entity.pdbx_description
1 polymer ?
#
loop_
_entity_poly.entity_id
_entity_poly.type
_entity_poly.pdbx_seq_one_letter_code
_entity_poly.pdbx_strand_id
1 'polypeptide(L)'
;MTSAFDTEEKGATTVASQEDLIAGLAEIIEEVTGIEPSEVTIEKSFVDDLDIDSLSMVEIAVQTEDKYGVKIPDEDLAGLRTVGDAVNYIQKLEAENPEAAEAIKAKLDDSASE
;
A
#
# COMPACT_ATOMS: atom_id res chain seq x y z
N MET A 1 -15.34 -19.98 -28.22
CA MET A 1 -15.74 -19.48 -26.90
C MET A 1 -15.15 -18.08 -26.81
N THR A 2 -16.02 -17.07 -26.72
CA THR A 2 -15.64 -15.64 -26.79
C THR A 2 -14.95 -15.18 -25.51
N SER A 3 -14.35 -13.99 -25.57
CA SER A 3 -13.50 -13.26 -24.61
C SER A 3 -12.02 -13.46 -24.96
N ALA A 4 -11.36 -12.59 -25.72
CA ALA A 4 -11.39 -11.12 -25.71
C ALA A 4 -11.25 -10.58 -24.28
N PHE A 5 -10.09 -10.81 -23.68
CA PHE A 5 -9.54 -9.88 -22.68
C PHE A 5 -8.60 -8.94 -23.44
N ASP A 6 -9.22 -8.03 -24.16
CA ASP A 6 -8.57 -6.79 -24.57
C ASP A 6 -8.77 -5.84 -23.40
N THR A 7 -7.70 -5.52 -22.69
CA THR A 7 -7.61 -4.26 -21.98
C THR A 7 -6.22 -3.72 -22.25
N GLU A 8 -6.27 -2.73 -23.12
CA GLU A 8 -5.22 -1.90 -23.65
C GLU A 8 -4.31 -1.31 -22.56
N GLU A 9 -3.03 -1.22 -22.90
CA GLU A 9 -2.17 -0.04 -22.71
C GLU A 9 -2.41 0.86 -21.47
N LYS A 10 -1.44 0.88 -20.55
CA LYS A 10 -1.15 2.11 -19.79
C LYS A 10 0.32 2.48 -19.89
N GLY A 11 0.64 3.25 -20.92
CA GLY A 11 1.67 4.28 -20.81
C GLY A 11 1.11 5.46 -20.01
N ALA A 12 1.61 5.70 -18.81
CA ALA A 12 1.49 6.98 -18.12
C ALA A 12 2.62 7.13 -17.10
N THR A 13 3.66 7.89 -17.44
CA THR A 13 4.48 8.57 -16.43
C THR A 13 3.62 9.67 -15.81
N THR A 14 2.76 9.31 -14.86
CA THR A 14 1.97 10.26 -14.05
C THR A 14 1.57 9.50 -12.79
N VAL A 15 1.94 10.02 -11.62
CA VAL A 15 1.65 9.52 -10.26
C VAL A 15 0.49 8.52 -10.21
N ALA A 16 0.74 7.30 -9.74
CA ALA A 16 -0.31 6.29 -9.57
C ALA A 16 -1.46 6.88 -8.72
N SER A 17 -2.69 6.79 -9.22
CA SER A 17 -3.85 7.28 -8.47
C SER A 17 -4.13 6.33 -7.31
N GLN A 18 -4.79 6.84 -6.27
CA GLN A 18 -5.11 6.05 -5.06
C GLN A 18 -5.78 4.72 -5.43
N GLU A 19 -6.68 4.73 -6.42
CA GLU A 19 -7.38 3.56 -6.93
C GLU A 19 -6.44 2.52 -7.57
N ASP A 20 -5.48 2.96 -8.41
CA ASP A 20 -4.48 2.08 -9.01
C ASP A 20 -3.54 1.48 -7.93
N LEU A 21 -3.21 2.25 -6.90
CA LEU A 21 -2.39 1.78 -5.77
C LEU A 21 -3.14 0.77 -4.89
N ILE A 22 -4.42 1.01 -4.60
CA ILE A 22 -5.26 0.05 -3.87
C ILE A 22 -5.32 -1.26 -4.67
N ALA A 23 -5.60 -1.19 -5.97
CA ALA A 23 -5.68 -2.37 -6.82
C ALA A 23 -4.35 -3.13 -6.87
N GLY A 24 -3.22 -2.43 -7.02
CA GLY A 24 -1.90 -3.05 -7.07
C GLY A 24 -1.46 -3.63 -5.73
N LEU A 25 -1.80 -2.99 -4.62
CA LEU A 25 -1.55 -3.52 -3.28
C LEU A 25 -2.46 -4.72 -2.98
N ALA A 26 -3.73 -4.66 -3.37
CA ALA A 26 -4.68 -5.74 -3.22
C ALA A 26 -4.27 -7.00 -4.00
N GLU A 27 -3.70 -6.84 -5.19
CA GLU A 27 -3.10 -7.93 -5.97
C GLU A 27 -1.92 -8.57 -5.23
N ILE A 28 -1.03 -7.76 -4.66
CA ILE A 28 0.11 -8.26 -3.87
C ILE A 28 -0.39 -9.03 -2.63
N ILE A 29 -1.38 -8.49 -1.93
CA ILE A 29 -1.99 -9.14 -0.76
C ILE A 29 -2.58 -10.48 -1.17
N GLU A 30 -3.28 -10.57 -2.30
CA GLU A 30 -3.84 -11.83 -2.80
C GLU A 30 -2.73 -12.85 -3.08
N GLU A 31 -1.63 -12.45 -3.73
CA GLU A 31 -0.52 -13.38 -3.99
C GLU A 31 0.17 -13.90 -2.72
N VAL A 32 0.29 -13.06 -1.69
CA VAL A 32 0.97 -13.40 -0.43
C VAL A 32 0.05 -14.16 0.55
N THR A 33 -1.21 -13.76 0.64
CA THR A 33 -2.14 -14.20 1.69
C THR A 33 -3.31 -15.03 1.15
N GLY A 34 -3.62 -14.92 -0.14
CA GLY A 34 -4.78 -15.53 -0.77
C GLY A 34 -6.09 -14.75 -0.56
N ILE A 35 -6.04 -13.55 0.01
CA ILE A 35 -7.23 -12.71 0.25
C ILE A 35 -7.63 -12.02 -1.05
N GLU A 36 -8.92 -12.08 -1.40
CA GLU A 36 -9.39 -11.49 -2.65
C GLU A 36 -9.22 -9.96 -2.66
N PRO A 37 -8.82 -9.37 -3.80
CA PRO A 37 -8.63 -7.93 -3.90
C PRO A 37 -9.93 -7.14 -3.71
N SER A 38 -11.08 -7.80 -3.84
CA SER A 38 -12.39 -7.22 -3.53
C SER A 38 -12.64 -7.02 -2.03
N GLU A 39 -11.95 -7.76 -1.16
CA GLU A 39 -12.03 -7.61 0.30
C GLU A 39 -11.09 -6.51 0.81
N VAL A 40 -10.03 -6.21 0.06
CA VAL A 40 -9.04 -5.18 0.37
C VAL A 40 -9.63 -3.79 0.07
N THR A 41 -9.98 -3.05 1.11
CA THR A 41 -10.48 -1.67 1.00
C THR A 41 -9.73 -0.74 1.94
N ILE A 42 -9.71 0.56 1.64
CA ILE A 42 -8.91 1.55 2.39
C ILE A 42 -9.24 1.64 3.88
N GLU A 43 -10.45 1.24 4.26
CA GLU A 43 -10.95 1.26 5.64
C GLU A 43 -10.51 0.03 6.43
N LYS A 44 -10.01 -1.01 5.74
CA LYS A 44 -9.65 -2.29 6.33
C LYS A 44 -8.26 -2.22 6.96
N SER A 45 -8.17 -2.79 8.15
CA SER A 45 -6.90 -2.98 8.82
C SER A 45 -6.27 -4.29 8.36
N PHE A 46 -4.99 -4.26 8.02
CA PHE A 46 -4.28 -5.46 7.58
C PHE A 46 -4.30 -6.56 8.64
N VAL A 47 -3.97 -6.23 9.89
CA VAL A 47 -3.91 -7.23 10.97
C VAL A 47 -5.29 -7.52 11.57
N ASP A 48 -6.09 -6.49 11.83
CA ASP A 48 -7.34 -6.64 12.61
C ASP A 48 -8.53 -7.12 11.76
N ASP A 49 -8.58 -6.77 10.48
CA ASP A 49 -9.72 -7.10 9.62
C ASP A 49 -9.38 -8.13 8.54
N LEU A 50 -8.24 -7.95 7.87
CA LEU A 50 -7.74 -8.90 6.87
C LEU A 50 -7.00 -10.09 7.49
N ASP A 51 -6.80 -10.12 8.82
CA ASP A 51 -6.09 -11.19 9.55
C ASP A 51 -4.69 -11.49 8.98
N ILE A 52 -4.01 -10.46 8.46
CA ILE A 52 -2.69 -10.58 7.85
C ILE A 52 -1.65 -10.67 8.96
N ASP A 53 -0.85 -11.73 8.89
CA ASP A 53 0.25 -11.93 9.84
C ASP A 53 1.36 -10.89 9.61
N SER A 54 2.05 -10.54 10.70
CA SER A 54 3.26 -9.70 10.68
C SER A 54 4.32 -10.16 9.66
N LEU A 55 4.48 -11.46 9.43
CA LEU A 55 5.41 -11.98 8.41
C LEU A 55 4.92 -11.68 7.00
N SER A 56 3.63 -11.87 6.74
CA SER A 56 3.02 -11.57 5.45
C SER A 56 3.06 -10.08 5.16
N MET A 57 2.89 -9.23 6.17
CA MET A 57 3.06 -7.78 6.06
C MET A 57 4.45 -7.38 5.52
N VAL A 58 5.51 -7.99 6.04
CA VAL A 58 6.88 -7.75 5.57
C VAL A 58 7.02 -8.16 4.10
N GLU A 59 6.46 -9.29 3.70
CA GLU A 59 6.51 -9.76 2.31
C GLU A 59 5.72 -8.86 1.35
N ILE A 60 4.52 -8.42 1.75
CA ILE A 60 3.71 -7.45 1.01
C ILE A 60 4.48 -6.14 0.82
N ALA A 61 5.13 -5.64 1.88
CA ALA A 61 5.94 -4.42 1.80
C ALA A 61 7.10 -4.60 0.83
N VAL A 62 7.86 -5.70 0.91
CA VAL A 62 8.98 -5.98 0.00
C VAL A 62 8.53 -6.06 -1.46
N GLN A 63 7.41 -6.73 -1.74
CA GLN A 63 6.85 -6.79 -3.10
C GLN A 63 6.37 -5.43 -3.60
N THR A 64 5.79 -4.62 -2.70
CA THR A 64 5.37 -3.25 -2.99
C THR A 64 6.58 -2.36 -3.29
N GLU A 65 7.62 -2.44 -2.47
CA GLU A 65 8.89 -1.74 -2.68
C GLU A 65 9.51 -2.07 -4.04
N ASP A 66 9.53 -3.34 -4.43
CA ASP A 66 10.05 -3.78 -5.73
C ASP A 66 9.17 -3.28 -6.90
N LYS A 67 7.83 -3.39 -6.76
CA LYS A 67 6.86 -2.99 -7.79
C LYS A 67 6.86 -1.49 -8.08
N TYR A 68 6.91 -0.67 -7.04
CA TYR A 68 6.85 0.79 -7.14
C TYR A 68 8.23 1.47 -7.06
N GLY A 69 9.29 0.71 -6.81
CA GLY A 69 10.64 1.24 -6.64
C GLY A 69 10.79 2.17 -5.42
N VAL A 70 9.97 1.95 -4.40
CA VAL A 70 9.95 2.73 -3.15
C VAL A 70 10.68 1.99 -2.04
N LYS A 71 10.89 2.65 -0.90
CA LYS A 71 11.48 2.02 0.29
C LYS A 71 10.65 2.34 1.53
N ILE A 72 10.15 1.30 2.19
CA ILE A 72 9.29 1.38 3.37
C ILE A 72 10.12 0.85 4.55
N PRO A 73 10.60 1.71 5.46
CA PRO A 73 11.31 1.24 6.64
C PRO A 73 10.33 0.54 7.61
N ASP A 74 10.84 -0.45 8.35
CA ASP A 74 10.06 -1.25 9.30
C ASP A 74 9.33 -0.40 10.35
N GLU A 75 9.92 0.74 10.74
CA GLU A 75 9.32 1.71 11.66
C GLU A 75 8.04 2.35 11.12
N ASP A 76 8.00 2.65 9.82
CA ASP A 76 6.82 3.18 9.16
C ASP A 76 5.82 2.07 8.91
N LEU A 77 6.27 0.89 8.46
CA LEU A 77 5.44 -0.30 8.25
C LEU A 77 4.63 -0.64 9.50
N ALA A 78 5.25 -0.62 10.68
CA ALA A 78 4.55 -0.83 11.95
C ALA A 78 3.48 0.23 12.26
N GLY A 79 3.59 1.43 11.69
CA GLY A 79 2.58 2.48 11.72
C GLY A 79 1.46 2.32 10.68
N LEU A 80 1.70 1.59 9.59
CA LEU A 80 0.72 1.33 8.52
C LEU A 80 -0.29 0.24 8.94
N ARG A 81 -1.29 0.65 9.71
CA ARG A 81 -2.35 -0.26 10.18
C ARG A 81 -3.40 -0.59 9.12
N THR A 82 -3.72 0.38 8.27
CA THR A 82 -4.80 0.28 7.28
C THR A 82 -4.29 0.31 5.85
N VAL A 83 -5.05 -0.28 4.94
CA VAL A 83 -4.76 -0.24 3.49
C VAL A 83 -4.67 1.22 3.02
N GLY A 84 -5.54 2.09 3.54
CA GLY A 84 -5.51 3.52 3.22
C GLY A 84 -4.20 4.21 3.62
N ASP A 85 -3.66 3.90 4.80
CA ASP A 85 -2.36 4.40 5.25
C ASP A 85 -1.24 3.95 4.31
N ALA A 86 -1.17 2.66 4.00
CA ALA A 86 -0.13 2.12 3.12
C ALA A 86 -0.18 2.75 1.73
N VAL A 87 -1.38 2.83 1.14
CA VAL A 87 -1.56 3.46 -0.18
C VAL A 87 -1.15 4.93 -0.15
N ASN A 88 -1.55 5.70 0.86
CA ASN A 88 -1.17 7.11 0.97
C ASN A 88 0.34 7.27 1.14
N TYR A 89 0.96 6.35 1.89
CA TYR A 89 2.40 6.32 2.11
C TYR A 89 3.17 6.03 0.82
N ILE A 90 2.78 4.99 0.07
CA ILE A 90 3.37 4.64 -1.24
C ILE A 90 3.21 5.80 -2.22
N GLN A 91 2.02 6.40 -2.28
CA GLN A 91 1.73 7.53 -3.16
C GLN A 91 2.67 8.71 -2.89
N LYS A 92 2.96 9.00 -1.62
CA LYS A 92 3.92 10.05 -1.24
C LYS A 92 5.33 9.68 -1.66
N LEU A 93 5.76 8.43 -1.41
CA LEU A 93 7.09 7.98 -1.81
C LEU A 93 7.31 8.04 -3.32
N GLU A 94 6.30 7.65 -4.12
CA GLU A 94 6.34 7.78 -5.58
C GLU A 94 6.33 9.25 -6.04
N ALA A 95 5.61 10.12 -5.34
CA ALA A 95 5.57 11.55 -5.65
C ALA A 95 6.86 12.29 -5.22
N GLU A 96 7.60 11.78 -4.24
CA GLU A 96 8.68 12.48 -3.52
C GLU A 96 9.99 11.67 -3.42
N ASN A 97 10.56 11.19 -4.52
CA ASN A 97 11.97 10.75 -4.50
C ASN A 97 12.87 11.97 -4.82
N PRO A 98 13.68 12.56 -3.90
CA PRO A 98 14.55 11.82 -2.97
C PRO A 98 14.88 12.52 -1.62
N GLU A 99 13.94 12.73 -0.67
CA GLU A 99 14.31 13.06 0.75
C GLU A 99 13.17 12.94 1.79
N ALA A 100 12.04 12.26 1.51
CA ALA A 100 10.80 12.42 2.29
C ALA A 100 10.63 11.50 3.52
N ALA A 101 11.71 11.12 4.21
CA ALA A 101 11.60 10.44 5.50
C ALA A 101 11.27 11.39 6.68
N GLU A 102 11.26 12.72 6.48
CA GLU A 102 11.19 13.68 7.60
C GLU A 102 9.80 14.27 7.93
N ALA A 103 8.71 13.84 7.26
CA ALA A 103 7.39 14.49 7.44
C ALA A 103 6.38 13.76 8.35
N ILE A 104 6.59 12.49 8.71
CA ILE A 104 5.67 11.77 9.62
C ILE A 104 6.03 11.90 11.10
N LYS A 105 7.05 12.70 11.43
CA LYS A 105 7.31 13.08 12.83
C LYS A 105 6.39 14.21 13.35
N ALA A 106 5.41 14.68 12.57
CA ALA A 106 4.65 15.90 12.92
C ALA A 106 3.12 15.75 13.06
N LYS A 107 2.51 14.57 12.86
CA LYS A 107 1.03 14.42 13.00
C LYS A 107 0.54 13.23 13.83
N LEU A 108 1.42 12.48 14.49
CA LEU A 108 1.04 11.50 15.52
C LEU A 108 1.34 11.98 16.96
N ASP A 109 1.31 13.29 17.17
CA ASP A 109 1.35 13.95 18.49
C ASP A 109 0.06 14.77 18.66
N ASP A 110 -1.10 14.10 18.68
CA ASP A 110 -2.36 14.66 19.20
C ASP A 110 -3.23 13.53 19.78
N SER A 111 -2.66 12.83 20.76
CA SER A 111 -3.43 12.19 21.84
C SER A 111 -2.57 12.13 23.09
N ALA A 112 -2.03 13.30 23.43
CA ALA A 112 -1.58 13.64 24.76
C ALA A 112 -2.37 14.87 25.23
N SER A 113 -3.68 14.68 25.43
CA SER A 113 -4.60 15.48 26.27
C SER A 113 -5.97 14.81 26.07
N GLU A 114 -6.49 14.05 27.03
CA GLU A 114 -6.85 14.46 28.39
C GLU A 114 -6.68 13.33 29.41
#